data_AF-A0A426W3E9-F1
#
_entry.id   AF-A0A426W3E9-F1
#
_cell.length_a   1.000
_cell.length_b   1.000
_cell.length_c   1.000
_cell.angle_alpha   90.00
_cell.angle_beta   90.00
_cell.angle_gamma   90.00
#
_symmetry.space_group_name_H-M   'P 1'
#
loop_
_entity.id
_entity.type
_entity.pdbx_description
1 polymer ?
#
loop_
_entity_poly.entity_id
_entity_poly.type
_entity_poly.pdbx_seq_one_letter_code
_entity_poly.pdbx_strand_id
1 'polypeptide(L)'
;MRLILALGAVALLIFWFYPMLFTEEVSPEIPQDEIDPIIRAQIEAARQTEEESVETESKPDTLNIQTAKTEMPQTLPPPSPELEEGEAARILIASIRNGRENLELNQLSQRADSFQQEGKTTDAYLLYFFAARQGHADSALILGKMNDPATFDADNDVLDQPDPTQAFKWYSMAAGNGLSEAQTRLATLHDTIEQAAANGDPQAQRLLLNWQ
;
A
#
# COMPACT_ATOMS: atom_id res chain seq x y z
N MET A 1 -5.98 55.50 23.13
CA MET A 1 -4.99 54.46 23.48
C MET A 1 -5.71 53.29 24.15
N ARG A 2 -6.45 52.51 23.36
CA ARG A 2 -7.30 51.37 23.79
C ARG A 2 -7.01 50.20 22.86
N LEU A 3 -5.86 49.51 22.99
CA LEU A 3 -5.60 48.29 22.21
C LEU A 3 -4.35 47.48 22.65
N ILE A 4 -4.10 47.22 23.94
CA ILE A 4 -3.04 46.24 24.35
C ILE A 4 -3.45 45.39 25.57
N LEU A 5 -4.75 45.12 25.80
CA LEU A 5 -5.19 44.41 27.00
C LEU A 5 -6.18 43.26 26.72
N ALA A 6 -6.06 42.57 25.59
CA ALA A 6 -6.94 41.44 25.26
C ALA A 6 -6.24 40.14 24.82
N LEU A 7 -4.90 40.08 24.79
CA LEU A 7 -4.15 38.89 24.34
C LEU A 7 -3.43 38.12 25.47
N GLY A 8 -3.29 38.70 26.67
CA GLY A 8 -2.63 38.03 27.80
C GLY A 8 -3.51 37.02 28.55
N ALA A 9 -4.84 37.16 28.51
CA ALA A 9 -5.74 36.35 29.33
C ALA A 9 -6.06 34.97 28.72
N VAL A 10 -5.99 34.81 27.40
CA VAL A 10 -6.32 33.54 26.73
C VAL A 10 -5.18 32.52 26.81
N ALA A 11 -3.93 32.98 26.73
CA ALA A 11 -2.76 32.10 26.84
C ALA A 11 -2.58 31.52 28.25
N LEU A 12 -2.90 32.30 29.29
CA LEU A 12 -2.85 31.84 30.69
C LEU A 12 -3.95 30.82 31.02
N LEU A 13 -5.13 30.95 30.40
CA LEU A 13 -6.21 29.96 30.58
C LEU A 13 -5.85 28.61 29.97
N ILE A 14 -5.24 28.57 28.78
CA ILE A 14 -4.78 27.31 28.16
C ILE A 14 -3.69 26.68 29.03
N PHE A 15 -2.72 27.45 29.53
CA PHE A 15 -1.63 26.92 30.35
C PHE A 15 -2.09 26.37 31.71
N TRP A 16 -3.11 26.97 32.33
CA TRP A 16 -3.68 26.46 33.59
C TRP A 16 -4.63 25.26 33.39
N PHE A 17 -5.27 25.14 32.23
CA PHE A 17 -6.18 24.02 31.91
C PHE A 17 -5.50 22.84 31.18
N TYR A 18 -4.29 23.02 30.63
CA TYR A 18 -3.55 21.95 29.94
C TYR A 18 -3.26 20.70 30.78
N PRO A 19 -2.89 20.79 32.09
CA PRO A 19 -2.66 19.58 32.89
C PRO A 19 -3.97 18.83 33.24
N MET A 20 -5.14 19.41 32.97
CA MET A 20 -6.43 18.76 33.22
C MET A 20 -6.89 17.84 32.07
N LEU A 21 -6.27 17.94 30.89
CA LEU A 21 -6.63 17.12 29.72
C LEU A 21 -5.64 15.98 29.44
N PHE A 22 -4.57 15.86 30.22
CA PHE A 22 -3.57 14.79 30.07
C PHE A 22 -3.20 14.23 31.45
N THR A 23 -4.13 13.50 32.06
CA THR A 23 -3.75 12.45 33.02
C THR A 23 -3.25 11.28 32.19
N GLU A 24 -1.93 11.06 32.14
CA GLU A 24 -1.38 9.76 31.76
C GLU A 24 -1.96 8.73 32.73
N GLU A 25 -2.97 7.97 32.28
CA GLU A 25 -3.31 6.71 32.92
C GLU A 25 -2.11 5.78 32.75
N VAL A 26 -1.25 5.73 33.77
CA VAL A 26 -0.31 4.62 33.92
C VAL A 26 -1.18 3.39 34.13
N SER A 27 -1.33 2.60 33.08
CA SER A 27 -2.06 1.33 33.09
C SER A 27 -1.53 0.47 34.25
N PRO A 28 -2.39 -0.07 35.13
CA PRO A 28 -1.94 -0.80 36.30
C PRO A 28 -1.09 -2.00 35.88
N GLU A 29 0.06 -2.16 36.53
CA GLU A 29 0.93 -3.32 36.35
C GLU A 29 0.12 -4.58 36.69
N ILE A 30 -0.02 -5.48 35.72
CA ILE A 30 -0.88 -6.67 35.85
C ILE A 30 -0.35 -7.51 37.02
N PRO A 31 -1.19 -7.83 38.03
CA PRO A 31 -0.81 -8.71 39.13
C PRO A 31 -0.30 -10.04 38.57
N GLN A 32 0.92 -10.41 38.93
CA GLN A 32 1.67 -11.53 38.33
C GLN A 32 0.98 -12.89 38.52
N ASP A 33 0.02 -13.01 39.42
CA ASP A 33 -0.81 -14.18 39.68
C ASP A 33 -1.95 -14.36 38.67
N GLU A 34 -2.27 -13.34 37.87
CA GLU A 34 -3.29 -13.38 36.82
C GLU A 34 -2.72 -13.73 35.43
N ILE A 35 -1.39 -13.79 35.32
CA ILE A 35 -0.69 -14.11 34.08
C ILE A 35 -0.72 -15.62 33.87
N ASP A 36 -1.28 -16.05 32.73
CA ASP A 36 -1.32 -17.46 32.30
C ASP A 36 0.06 -18.11 32.41
N PRO A 37 0.17 -19.33 32.97
CA PRO A 37 1.45 -20.02 33.15
C PRO A 37 2.28 -20.16 31.87
N ILE A 38 1.65 -20.19 30.69
CA ILE A 38 2.33 -20.22 29.40
C ILE A 38 2.99 -18.87 29.09
N ILE A 39 2.27 -17.77 29.30
CA ILE A 39 2.79 -16.42 29.09
C ILE A 39 3.92 -16.14 30.07
N ARG A 40 3.75 -16.55 31.33
CA ARG A 40 4.80 -16.47 32.36
C ARG A 40 6.06 -17.21 31.94
N ALA A 41 5.93 -18.46 31.47
CA ALA A 41 7.08 -19.26 31.04
C ALA A 41 7.82 -18.62 29.84
N GLN A 42 7.10 -17.96 28.93
CA GLN A 42 7.73 -17.25 27.80
C GLN A 42 8.50 -16.00 28.24
N ILE A 43 7.98 -15.26 29.22
CA ILE A 43 8.67 -14.08 29.79
C ILE A 43 9.93 -14.52 30.56
N GLU A 44 9.82 -15.60 31.34
CA GLU A 44 10.96 -16.17 32.08
C GLU A 44 12.02 -16.76 31.14
N ALA A 45 11.61 -17.45 30.07
CA ALA A 45 12.52 -17.97 29.06
C ALA A 45 13.24 -16.84 28.31
N ALA A 46 12.53 -15.76 27.95
CA ALA A 46 13.15 -14.59 27.32
C ALA A 46 14.21 -13.94 28.24
N ARG A 47 13.93 -13.91 29.56
CA ARG A 47 14.86 -13.36 30.56
C ARG A 47 16.11 -14.23 30.77
N GLN A 48 15.96 -15.55 30.74
CA GLN A 48 17.10 -16.48 30.83
C GLN A 48 17.98 -16.45 29.57
N THR A 49 17.38 -16.19 28.40
CA THR A 49 18.12 -16.08 27.13
C THR A 49 19.06 -14.87 27.11
N GLU A 50 18.74 -13.82 27.87
CA GLU A 50 19.61 -12.64 28.01
C GLU A 50 20.77 -12.87 29.00
N GLU A 51 20.61 -13.73 30.03
CA GLU A 51 21.63 -13.96 31.05
C GLU A 51 22.66 -15.05 30.70
N GLU A 52 22.34 -16.01 29.81
CA GLU A 52 23.25 -17.11 29.43
C GLU A 52 24.30 -16.73 28.36
N SER A 53 24.27 -15.50 27.82
CA SER A 53 25.16 -15.07 26.73
C SER A 53 26.48 -14.42 27.18
N VAL A 54 26.75 -14.36 28.49
CA VAL A 54 27.99 -13.81 29.04
C VAL A 54 28.93 -14.96 29.41
N GLU A 55 30.10 -14.99 28.76
CA GLU A 55 31.31 -15.77 29.09
C GLU A 55 31.57 -17.04 28.25
N THR A 56 32.21 -16.89 27.09
CA THR A 56 33.63 -17.30 26.89
C THR A 56 34.13 -17.01 25.47
N GLU A 57 35.29 -16.38 25.44
CA GLU A 57 36.08 -15.93 24.30
C GLU A 57 36.99 -17.05 23.77
N SER A 58 37.01 -17.28 22.44
CA SER A 58 38.23 -17.66 21.71
C SER A 58 38.09 -17.47 20.18
N LYS A 59 38.77 -16.43 19.65
CA LYS A 59 39.07 -16.12 18.23
C LYS A 59 40.05 -17.17 17.62
N PRO A 60 40.37 -17.21 16.29
CA PRO A 60 40.09 -16.24 15.21
C PRO A 60 39.63 -16.89 13.86
N ASP A 61 39.17 -16.22 12.81
CA ASP A 61 39.78 -15.15 12.01
C ASP A 61 38.74 -14.37 11.18
N THR A 62 38.87 -13.04 11.26
CA THR A 62 38.45 -11.97 10.34
C THR A 62 37.27 -12.19 9.37
N LEU A 63 36.11 -11.61 9.72
CA LEU A 63 35.45 -10.68 8.79
C LEU A 63 34.88 -9.51 9.59
N ASN A 64 35.48 -8.35 9.39
CA ASN A 64 35.16 -7.11 10.08
C ASN A 64 33.81 -6.55 9.59
N ILE A 65 32.72 -6.80 10.31
CA ILE A 65 31.47 -6.05 10.15
C ILE A 65 31.49 -4.90 11.16
N GLN A 66 32.32 -3.91 10.90
CA GLN A 66 32.22 -2.62 11.56
C GLN A 66 31.20 -1.78 10.80
N THR A 67 30.06 -1.50 11.45
CA THR A 67 29.21 -0.33 11.21
C THR A 67 28.82 -0.05 9.76
N ALA A 68 27.71 -0.64 9.33
CA ALA A 68 26.85 -0.01 8.33
C ALA A 68 25.54 0.39 9.02
N LYS A 69 25.55 1.59 9.62
CA LYS A 69 24.35 2.41 9.70
C LYS A 69 23.86 2.55 8.25
N THR A 70 22.81 1.84 7.88
CA THR A 70 22.22 1.92 6.54
C THR A 70 21.57 3.29 6.38
N GLU A 71 22.39 4.29 6.10
CA GLU A 71 21.94 5.47 5.38
C GLU A 71 21.54 4.96 3.99
N MET A 72 20.23 4.95 3.72
CA MET A 72 19.71 4.65 2.39
C MET A 72 20.45 5.56 1.38
N PRO A 73 21.07 5.00 0.32
CA PRO A 73 21.79 5.80 -0.66
C PRO A 73 20.88 6.88 -1.23
N GLN A 74 21.28 8.15 -1.11
CA GLN A 74 20.63 9.30 -1.75
C GLN A 74 20.92 9.38 -3.26
N THR A 75 21.53 8.35 -3.82
CA THR A 75 21.80 8.19 -5.24
C THR A 75 21.42 6.78 -5.64
N LEU A 76 20.67 6.66 -6.74
CA LEU A 76 20.30 5.38 -7.35
C LEU A 76 21.52 4.46 -7.41
N PRO A 77 21.41 3.18 -7.01
CA PRO A 77 22.50 2.23 -7.16
C PRO A 77 22.94 2.17 -8.63
N PRO A 78 24.24 1.96 -8.91
CA PRO A 78 24.71 1.82 -10.28
C PRO A 78 23.96 0.68 -10.98
N PRO A 79 23.75 0.75 -12.31
CA PRO A 79 22.95 -0.22 -13.03
C PRO A 79 23.51 -1.62 -12.88
N SER A 80 22.80 -2.47 -12.13
CA SER A 80 22.85 -3.92 -12.30
C SER A 80 22.23 -4.29 -13.65
N PRO A 81 22.64 -5.41 -14.30
CA PRO A 81 22.31 -5.66 -15.70
C PRO A 81 20.83 -5.87 -16.01
N GLU A 82 20.00 -6.17 -15.02
CA GLU A 82 18.54 -6.28 -15.13
C GLU A 82 17.97 -5.92 -13.76
N LEU A 83 17.14 -4.89 -13.68
CA LEU A 83 16.25 -4.73 -12.53
C LEU A 83 15.25 -5.88 -12.57
N GLU A 84 14.91 -6.49 -11.42
CA GLU A 84 13.89 -7.55 -11.38
C GLU A 84 12.54 -7.01 -11.90
N GLU A 85 11.67 -7.88 -12.42
CA GLU A 85 10.36 -7.46 -12.92
C GLU A 85 9.57 -6.66 -11.87
N GLY A 86 9.16 -5.44 -12.23
CA GLY A 86 8.42 -4.56 -11.31
C GLY A 86 9.28 -3.80 -10.30
N GLU A 87 10.60 -4.00 -10.26
CA GLU A 87 11.49 -3.33 -9.30
C GLU A 87 11.53 -1.81 -9.53
N ALA A 88 11.52 -1.35 -10.78
CA ALA A 88 11.57 0.08 -11.08
C ALA A 88 10.30 0.80 -10.56
N ALA A 89 9.13 0.21 -10.75
CA ALA A 89 7.88 0.70 -10.19
C ALA A 89 7.87 0.66 -8.66
N ARG A 90 8.38 -0.41 -8.03
CA ARG A 90 8.46 -0.50 -6.56
C ARG A 90 9.37 0.56 -5.96
N ILE A 91 10.53 0.81 -6.56
CA ILE A 91 11.46 1.86 -6.13
C ILE A 91 10.78 3.24 -6.23
N LEU A 92 10.10 3.52 -7.33
CA LEU A 92 9.37 4.78 -7.55
C LEU A 92 8.20 4.94 -6.55
N ILE A 93 7.40 3.90 -6.34
CA ILE A 93 6.31 3.94 -5.35
C ILE A 93 6.89 4.17 -3.94
N ALA A 94 8.04 3.58 -3.62
CA ALA A 94 8.71 3.79 -2.34
C ALA A 94 9.32 5.19 -2.19
N SER A 95 9.84 5.82 -3.26
CA SER A 95 10.32 7.21 -3.21
C SER A 95 9.16 8.17 -2.91
N ILE A 96 8.01 7.97 -3.56
CA ILE A 96 6.80 8.78 -3.36
C ILE A 96 6.25 8.64 -1.94
N ARG A 97 6.10 7.40 -1.45
CA ARG A 97 5.61 7.15 -0.08
C ARG A 97 6.50 7.77 0.99
N ASN A 98 7.80 7.84 0.75
CA ASN A 98 8.78 8.42 1.68
C ASN A 98 8.97 9.94 1.45
N GLY A 99 8.18 10.57 0.58
CA GLY A 99 8.27 12.00 0.29
C GLY A 99 9.55 12.44 -0.44
N ARG A 100 10.34 11.50 -0.99
CA ARG A 100 11.56 11.79 -1.76
C ARG A 100 11.25 12.24 -3.18
N GLU A 101 10.07 11.90 -3.66
CA GLU A 101 9.60 12.21 -5.00
C GLU A 101 8.14 12.64 -4.91
N ASN A 102 7.75 13.62 -5.70
CA ASN A 102 6.38 14.12 -5.75
C ASN A 102 5.93 14.13 -7.21
N LEU A 103 5.22 13.08 -7.60
CA LEU A 103 4.62 12.95 -8.93
C LEU A 103 3.11 13.04 -8.81
N GLU A 104 2.52 13.88 -9.65
CA GLU A 104 1.07 13.94 -9.82
C GLU A 104 0.54 12.64 -10.43
N LEU A 105 -0.72 12.30 -10.17
CA LEU A 105 -1.32 11.06 -10.65
C LEU A 105 -1.24 10.89 -12.17
N ASN A 106 -1.39 11.99 -12.92
CA ASN A 106 -1.23 11.99 -14.38
C ASN A 106 0.21 11.63 -14.80
N GLN A 107 1.22 12.09 -14.06
CA GLN A 107 2.62 11.78 -14.34
C GLN A 107 2.93 10.31 -14.02
N LEU A 108 2.33 9.76 -12.95
CA LEU A 108 2.42 8.34 -12.64
C LEU A 108 1.82 7.47 -13.74
N SER A 109 0.65 7.84 -14.25
CA SER A 109 0.03 7.14 -15.37
C SER A 109 0.87 7.23 -16.64
N GLN A 110 1.42 8.41 -16.98
CA GLN A 110 2.33 8.56 -18.12
C GLN A 110 3.61 7.71 -17.98
N ARG A 111 4.11 7.55 -16.75
CA ARG A 111 5.24 6.66 -16.48
C ARG A 111 4.86 5.20 -16.67
N ALA A 112 3.66 4.80 -16.25
CA ALA A 112 3.12 3.48 -16.51
C ALA A 112 2.95 3.22 -18.03
N ASP A 113 2.45 4.19 -18.80
CA ASP A 113 2.36 4.13 -20.26
C ASP A 113 3.74 3.90 -20.90
N SER A 114 4.77 4.57 -20.37
CA SER A 114 6.15 4.41 -20.82
C SER A 114 6.68 3.00 -20.54
N PHE A 115 6.44 2.47 -19.33
CA PHE A 115 6.82 1.09 -19.02
C PHE A 115 6.10 0.06 -19.90
N GLN A 116 4.83 0.28 -20.21
CA GLN A 116 4.09 -0.57 -21.13
C GLN A 116 4.72 -0.57 -22.53
N GLN A 117 5.09 0.60 -23.05
CA GLN A 117 5.77 0.73 -24.36
C GLN A 117 7.17 0.11 -24.38
N GLU A 118 7.85 0.09 -23.24
CA GLU A 118 9.14 -0.55 -23.03
C GLU A 118 9.03 -2.09 -22.86
N GLY A 119 7.82 -2.65 -22.84
CA GLY A 119 7.58 -4.07 -22.57
C GLY A 119 7.73 -4.46 -21.08
N LYS A 120 7.85 -3.48 -20.18
CA LYS A 120 7.93 -3.68 -18.72
C LYS A 120 6.52 -3.74 -18.13
N THR A 121 5.78 -4.78 -18.51
CA THR A 121 4.36 -4.95 -18.20
C THR A 121 4.09 -4.99 -16.69
N THR A 122 4.94 -5.67 -15.91
CA THR A 122 4.84 -5.73 -14.44
C THR A 122 5.02 -4.34 -13.80
N ASP A 123 6.01 -3.55 -14.25
CA ASP A 123 6.20 -2.18 -13.77
C ASP A 123 5.02 -1.27 -14.12
N ALA A 124 4.51 -1.37 -15.35
CA ALA A 124 3.34 -0.63 -15.79
C ALA A 124 2.12 -0.94 -14.93
N TYR A 125 1.82 -2.23 -14.71
CA TYR A 125 0.71 -2.67 -13.88
C TYR A 125 0.79 -2.12 -12.46
N LEU A 126 1.96 -2.19 -11.82
CA LEU A 126 2.15 -1.69 -10.47
C LEU A 126 1.92 -0.17 -10.37
N LEU A 127 2.37 0.61 -11.37
CA LEU A 127 2.14 2.04 -11.40
C LEU A 127 0.68 2.40 -11.70
N TYR A 128 0.02 1.73 -12.65
CA TYR A 128 -1.41 1.91 -12.87
C TYR A 128 -2.19 1.61 -11.60
N PHE A 129 -1.88 0.50 -10.93
CA PHE A 129 -2.50 0.12 -9.66
C PHE A 129 -2.31 1.18 -8.58
N PHE A 130 -1.09 1.70 -8.44
CA PHE A 130 -0.80 2.74 -7.45
C PHE A 130 -1.52 4.06 -7.76
N ALA A 131 -1.58 4.48 -9.03
CA ALA A 131 -2.29 5.69 -9.45
C ALA A 131 -3.81 5.54 -9.31
N ALA A 132 -4.37 4.41 -9.74
CA ALA A 132 -5.79 4.10 -9.63
C ALA A 132 -6.25 4.11 -8.17
N ARG A 133 -5.49 3.49 -7.25
CA ARG A 133 -5.79 3.51 -5.81
C ARG A 133 -5.81 4.90 -5.18
N GLN A 134 -5.18 5.88 -5.81
CA GLN A 134 -5.20 7.27 -5.40
C GLN A 134 -6.27 8.10 -6.13
N GLY A 135 -7.11 7.46 -6.95
CA GLY A 135 -8.25 8.10 -7.63
C GLY A 135 -8.00 8.42 -9.10
N HIS A 136 -6.89 7.98 -9.71
CA HIS A 136 -6.64 8.24 -11.13
C HIS A 136 -7.58 7.41 -12.02
N ALA A 137 -8.57 8.07 -12.62
CA ALA A 137 -9.65 7.42 -13.36
C ALA A 137 -9.16 6.64 -14.59
N ASP A 138 -8.23 7.21 -15.37
CA ASP A 138 -7.71 6.56 -16.58
C ASP A 138 -6.87 5.31 -16.23
N SER A 139 -6.10 5.34 -15.14
CA SER A 139 -5.38 4.13 -14.70
C SER A 139 -6.34 3.05 -14.19
N ALA A 140 -7.41 3.43 -13.49
CA ALA A 140 -8.45 2.51 -13.12
C ALA A 140 -9.15 1.92 -14.36
N LEU A 141 -9.41 2.70 -15.40
CA LEU A 141 -9.94 2.20 -16.67
C LEU A 141 -9.01 1.16 -17.31
N ILE A 142 -7.70 1.40 -17.32
CA ILE A 142 -6.71 0.47 -17.87
C ILE A 142 -6.72 -0.85 -17.09
N LEU A 143 -6.69 -0.81 -15.75
CA LEU A 143 -6.79 -2.01 -14.92
C LEU A 143 -8.11 -2.75 -15.13
N GLY A 144 -9.20 -2.01 -15.33
CA GLY A 144 -10.49 -2.59 -15.69
C GLY A 144 -10.42 -3.37 -16.98
N LYS A 145 -9.83 -2.79 -18.04
CA LYS A 145 -9.62 -3.45 -19.34
C LYS A 145 -8.74 -4.69 -19.22
N MET A 146 -7.69 -4.64 -18.40
CA MET A 146 -6.80 -5.80 -18.17
C MET A 146 -7.51 -6.97 -17.50
N ASN A 147 -8.61 -6.73 -16.77
CA ASN A 147 -9.36 -7.79 -16.08
C ASN A 147 -10.68 -8.15 -16.79
N ASP A 148 -11.09 -7.38 -17.79
CA ASP A 148 -12.36 -7.53 -18.49
C ASP A 148 -12.27 -8.64 -19.56
N PRO A 149 -13.11 -9.70 -19.50
CA PRO A 149 -13.09 -10.77 -20.49
C PRO A 149 -13.21 -10.31 -21.95
N ALA A 150 -13.88 -9.18 -22.21
CA ALA A 150 -14.07 -8.66 -23.56
C ALA A 150 -12.83 -7.96 -24.12
N THR A 151 -11.90 -7.51 -23.27
CA THR A 151 -10.68 -6.79 -23.67
C THR A 151 -9.40 -7.44 -23.17
N PHE A 152 -9.51 -8.58 -22.49
CA PHE A 152 -8.38 -9.32 -21.96
C PHE A 152 -7.43 -9.75 -23.07
N ASP A 153 -6.16 -9.42 -22.90
CA ASP A 153 -5.09 -9.85 -23.78
C ASP A 153 -4.43 -11.10 -23.19
N ALA A 154 -4.63 -12.27 -23.80
CA ALA A 154 -4.08 -13.53 -23.30
C ALA A 154 -2.55 -13.60 -23.43
N ASP A 155 -1.94 -12.72 -24.22
CA ASP A 155 -0.50 -12.61 -24.37
C ASP A 155 0.12 -11.64 -23.34
N ASN A 156 -0.67 -11.10 -22.40
CA ASN A 156 -0.13 -10.28 -21.32
C ASN A 156 0.55 -11.16 -20.25
N ASP A 157 1.77 -10.80 -19.85
CA ASP A 157 2.56 -11.56 -18.87
C ASP A 157 2.17 -11.30 -17.40
N VAL A 158 1.16 -10.46 -17.13
CA VAL A 158 0.83 -9.97 -15.78
C VAL A 158 -0.33 -10.75 -15.15
N LEU A 159 -1.32 -11.17 -15.95
CA LEU A 159 -2.53 -11.85 -15.51
C LEU A 159 -2.75 -13.10 -16.36
N ASP A 160 -2.91 -14.26 -15.71
CA ASP A 160 -3.13 -15.54 -16.39
C ASP A 160 -4.52 -15.67 -17.02
N GLN A 161 -5.51 -14.94 -16.49
CA GLN A 161 -6.91 -14.99 -16.91
C GLN A 161 -7.64 -13.69 -16.54
N PRO A 162 -8.74 -13.34 -17.23
CA PRO A 162 -9.55 -12.20 -16.83
C PRO A 162 -10.23 -12.45 -15.48
N ASP A 163 -10.50 -11.36 -14.75
CA ASP A 163 -11.28 -11.36 -13.51
C ASP A 163 -12.41 -10.31 -13.62
N PRO A 164 -13.62 -10.72 -14.02
CA PRO A 164 -14.76 -9.81 -14.14
C PRO A 164 -15.10 -9.05 -12.85
N THR A 165 -14.76 -9.62 -11.69
CA THR A 165 -14.98 -8.95 -10.40
C THR A 165 -14.02 -7.78 -10.23
N GLN A 166 -12.77 -7.93 -10.65
CA GLN A 166 -11.80 -6.83 -10.66
C GLN A 166 -12.15 -5.79 -11.73
N ALA A 167 -12.58 -6.24 -12.92
CA ALA A 167 -13.05 -5.33 -13.97
C ALA A 167 -14.20 -4.44 -13.46
N PHE A 168 -15.20 -5.03 -12.80
CA PHE A 168 -16.31 -4.29 -12.18
C PHE A 168 -15.81 -3.25 -11.18
N LYS A 169 -14.90 -3.62 -10.26
CA LYS A 169 -14.34 -2.69 -9.26
C LYS A 169 -13.61 -1.52 -9.90
N TRP A 170 -12.74 -1.80 -10.87
CA TRP A 170 -11.91 -0.78 -11.49
C TRP A 170 -12.71 0.15 -12.40
N TYR A 171 -13.63 -0.38 -13.20
CA TYR A 171 -14.52 0.47 -13.98
C TYR A 171 -15.47 1.28 -13.09
N SER A 172 -15.97 0.72 -11.98
CA SER A 172 -16.76 1.48 -10.99
C SER A 172 -15.97 2.64 -10.39
N MET A 173 -14.70 2.42 -10.06
CA MET A 173 -13.82 3.48 -9.60
C MET A 173 -13.60 4.56 -10.67
N ALA A 174 -13.29 4.18 -11.91
CA ALA A 174 -13.08 5.13 -13.01
C ALA A 174 -14.36 5.92 -13.33
N ALA A 175 -15.52 5.25 -13.39
CA ALA A 175 -16.82 5.88 -13.61
C ALA A 175 -17.21 6.83 -12.47
N GLY A 176 -16.96 6.43 -11.22
CA GLY A 176 -17.19 7.28 -10.03
C GLY A 176 -16.31 8.53 -10.01
N ASN A 177 -15.15 8.50 -10.67
CA ASN A 177 -14.29 9.67 -10.88
C ASN A 177 -14.60 10.44 -12.18
N GLY A 178 -15.75 10.17 -12.82
CA GLY A 178 -16.28 10.97 -13.93
C GLY A 178 -15.84 10.52 -15.33
N LEU A 179 -15.17 9.38 -15.47
CA LEU A 179 -14.75 8.89 -16.78
C LEU A 179 -15.92 8.21 -17.52
N SER A 180 -16.43 8.87 -18.58
CA SER A 180 -17.58 8.38 -19.34
C SER A 180 -17.30 7.05 -20.06
N GLU A 181 -16.07 6.83 -20.53
CA GLU A 181 -15.71 5.53 -21.13
C GLU A 181 -15.91 4.38 -20.14
N ALA A 182 -15.58 4.58 -18.86
CA ALA A 182 -15.75 3.55 -17.85
C ALA A 182 -17.23 3.20 -17.60
N GLN A 183 -18.14 4.17 -17.72
CA GLN A 183 -19.59 3.91 -17.62
C GLN A 183 -20.06 3.00 -18.77
N THR A 184 -19.60 3.26 -19.99
CA THR A 184 -19.89 2.41 -21.14
C THR A 184 -19.33 1.00 -20.94
N ARG A 185 -18.10 0.89 -20.44
CA ARG A 185 -17.46 -0.41 -20.15
C ARG A 185 -18.20 -1.18 -19.05
N LEU A 186 -18.66 -0.52 -18.00
CA LEU A 186 -19.49 -1.14 -16.96
C LEU A 186 -20.78 -1.73 -17.54
N ALA A 187 -21.47 -0.98 -18.41
CA ALA A 187 -22.69 -1.48 -19.06
C ALA A 187 -22.40 -2.73 -19.90
N THR A 188 -21.35 -2.71 -20.72
CA THR A 188 -20.93 -3.86 -21.52
C THR A 188 -20.54 -5.07 -20.65
N LEU A 189 -19.82 -4.83 -19.54
CA LEU A 189 -19.44 -5.87 -18.60
C LEU A 189 -20.69 -6.47 -17.93
N HIS A 190 -21.66 -5.64 -17.54
CA HIS A 190 -22.92 -6.10 -16.97
C HIS A 190 -23.66 -7.04 -17.93
N ASP A 191 -23.84 -6.63 -19.19
CA ASP A 191 -24.54 -7.44 -20.21
C ASP A 191 -23.84 -8.79 -20.44
N THR A 192 -22.51 -8.78 -20.46
CA THR A 192 -21.69 -10.00 -20.61
C THR A 192 -21.88 -10.95 -19.43
N ILE A 193 -21.91 -10.41 -18.21
CA ILE A 193 -22.09 -11.18 -16.98
C ILE A 193 -23.53 -11.69 -16.85
N GLU A 194 -24.54 -10.89 -17.23
CA GLU A 194 -25.92 -11.34 -17.32
C GLU A 194 -26.07 -12.53 -18.26
N GLN A 195 -25.47 -12.46 -19.44
CA GLN A 195 -25.48 -13.57 -20.39
C GLN A 195 -24.77 -14.81 -19.85
N ALA A 196 -23.59 -14.66 -19.23
CA ALA A 196 -22.88 -15.78 -18.63
C ALA A 196 -23.68 -16.42 -17.48
N ALA A 197 -24.32 -15.62 -16.64
CA ALA A 197 -25.16 -16.09 -15.55
C ALA A 197 -26.40 -16.86 -16.06
N ALA A 198 -27.03 -16.36 -17.12
CA ALA A 198 -28.14 -17.03 -17.79
C ALA A 198 -27.74 -18.38 -18.42
N ASN A 199 -26.48 -18.50 -18.86
CA ASN A 199 -25.90 -19.76 -19.34
C ASN A 199 -25.46 -20.72 -18.22
N GLY A 200 -25.66 -20.34 -16.95
CA GLY A 200 -25.38 -21.19 -15.79
C GLY A 200 -23.99 -20.99 -15.18
N ASP A 201 -23.26 -19.92 -15.52
CA ASP A 201 -21.98 -19.61 -14.87
C ASP A 201 -22.21 -19.19 -13.40
N PRO A 202 -21.73 -19.97 -12.42
CA PRO A 202 -21.93 -19.66 -11.00
C PRO A 202 -21.14 -18.44 -10.52
N GLN A 203 -20.01 -18.11 -11.15
CA GLN A 203 -19.23 -16.91 -10.82
C GLN A 203 -19.97 -15.67 -11.32
N ALA A 204 -20.48 -15.70 -12.55
CA ALA A 204 -21.29 -14.62 -13.09
C ALA A 204 -22.56 -14.37 -12.27
N GLN A 205 -23.26 -15.44 -11.87
CA GLN A 205 -24.43 -15.35 -10.98
C GLN A 205 -24.08 -14.67 -9.64
N ARG A 206 -22.96 -15.05 -9.02
CA ARG A 206 -22.49 -14.42 -7.78
C ARG A 206 -22.11 -12.95 -7.98
N LEU A 207 -21.50 -12.61 -9.10
CA LEU A 207 -21.11 -11.23 -9.38
C LEU A 207 -22.33 -10.33 -9.56
N LEU A 208 -23.39 -10.78 -10.25
CA LEU A 208 -24.64 -10.02 -10.39
C LEU A 208 -25.32 -9.74 -9.06
N LEU A 209 -25.29 -10.68 -8.12
CA LEU A 209 -25.84 -10.47 -6.78
C LEU A 209 -25.13 -9.34 -6.02
N ASN A 210 -23.86 -9.06 -6.36
CA ASN A 210 -23.04 -8.04 -5.74
C ASN A 210 -22.93 -6.74 -6.59
N TRP A 211 -23.69 -6.62 -7.68
CA TRP A 211 -23.62 -5.51 -8.64
C TRP A 211 -24.41 -4.26 -8.20
N GLN A 212 -24.40 -3.90 -6.92
CA GLN A 212 -25.16 -2.75 -6.41
C GLN A 212 -24.42 -1.41 -6.54
#